data_AF-A0AAD0E8G2-F1
#
_entry.id   AF-A0AAD0E8G2-F1
#
_cell.length_a   1.000
_cell.length_b   1.000
_cell.length_c   1.000
_cell.angle_alpha   90.00
_cell.angle_beta   90.00
_cell.angle_gamma   90.00
#
_symmetry.space_group_name_H-M   'P 1'
#
loop_
_entity.id
_entity.type
_entity.pdbx_description
1 polymer ?
#
loop_
_entity_poly.entity_id
_entity_poly.type
_entity_poly.pdbx_seq_one_letter_code
_entity_poly.pdbx_strand_id
1 'polypeptide(L)'
;MKYREIKPNGFLNNFVQCFWYYETTDTEIQHTILPDGYFDLIAEFENETLTTVKLTGIWTKPKDIQISKNAKFFAIRFKLLAIEYIFRKEIKSILDSIVNLPFSFWSIDKYKTDEFEKFTSEISNNLETSIKLLKPIDSRKLKLFDFVYEQKNKSVPIEIELRNEPWGDRHFAIKDPNDIGIDIVTYTESE
;
A
#
# COMPACT_ATOMS: atom_id res chain seq x y z
N MET A 1 6.64 14.52 19.13
CA MET A 1 5.89 13.85 18.05
C MET A 1 5.28 14.89 17.12
N LYS A 2 5.55 14.82 15.80
CA LYS A 2 4.80 15.56 14.76
C LYS A 2 4.30 14.56 13.71
N TYR A 3 3.13 14.82 13.14
CA TYR A 3 2.54 14.01 12.07
C TYR A 3 1.87 14.91 11.03
N ARG A 4 1.97 14.59 9.75
CA ARG A 4 1.30 15.30 8.64
C ARG A 4 0.87 14.32 7.53
N GLU A 5 -0.33 14.48 6.98
CA GLU A 5 -0.73 13.91 5.67
C GLU A 5 -0.50 14.94 4.54
N ILE A 6 -0.24 14.44 3.33
CA ILE A 6 -0.56 15.11 2.06
C ILE A 6 -1.29 14.08 1.18
N LYS A 7 -2.49 14.42 0.69
CA LYS A 7 -3.24 13.52 -0.22
C LYS A 7 -2.79 13.71 -1.67
N PRO A 8 -2.73 12.63 -2.47
CA PRO A 8 -2.53 12.74 -3.91
C PRO A 8 -3.76 13.36 -4.58
N ASN A 9 -3.58 13.86 -5.81
CA ASN A 9 -4.64 14.45 -6.62
C ASN A 9 -4.87 13.64 -7.90
N GLY A 10 -6.02 13.87 -8.55
CA GLY A 10 -6.36 13.24 -9.83
C GLY A 10 -6.32 11.71 -9.79
N PHE A 11 -5.84 11.10 -10.88
CA PHE A 11 -5.83 9.66 -11.10
C PHE A 11 -4.92 8.87 -10.13
N LEU A 12 -3.96 9.55 -9.48
CA LEU A 12 -3.05 8.91 -8.52
C LEU A 12 -3.79 8.42 -7.26
N ASN A 13 -4.96 9.00 -6.94
CA ASN A 13 -5.86 8.54 -5.85
C ASN A 13 -6.32 7.08 -5.97
N ASN A 14 -6.22 6.47 -7.16
CA ASN A 14 -6.57 5.06 -7.37
C ASN A 14 -5.50 4.10 -6.82
N PHE A 15 -4.30 4.61 -6.55
CA PHE A 15 -3.13 3.82 -6.14
C PHE A 15 -2.52 4.30 -4.82
N VAL A 16 -2.50 5.60 -4.57
CA VAL A 16 -1.96 6.21 -3.35
C VAL A 16 -3.12 6.74 -2.50
N GLN A 17 -3.07 6.47 -1.21
CA GLN A 17 -4.03 6.96 -0.21
C GLN A 17 -3.59 8.30 0.36
N CYS A 18 -2.33 8.39 0.78
CA CYS A 18 -1.68 9.60 1.26
C CYS A 18 -0.16 9.43 1.26
N PHE A 19 0.55 10.54 1.22
CA PHE A 19 1.92 10.66 1.70
C PHE A 19 1.84 11.08 3.16
N TRP A 20 2.66 10.50 4.03
CA TRP A 20 2.70 10.88 5.44
C TRP A 20 4.12 11.13 5.95
N TYR A 21 4.23 12.15 6.81
CA TYR A 21 5.43 12.51 7.54
C TYR A 21 5.23 12.15 9.02
N TYR A 22 6.23 11.55 9.63
CA TYR A 22 6.26 11.31 11.07
C TYR A 22 7.60 11.70 11.68
N GLU A 23 7.59 12.26 12.88
CA GLU A 23 8.79 12.69 13.61
C GLU A 23 8.63 12.37 15.10
N THR A 24 9.51 11.51 15.62
CA THR A 24 9.65 11.31 17.06
C THR A 24 10.53 12.40 17.68
N THR A 25 10.37 12.57 18.99
CA THR A 25 11.17 13.46 19.82
C THR A 25 12.09 12.60 20.70
N ASP A 26 12.64 13.12 21.79
CA ASP A 26 13.64 12.41 22.64
C ASP A 26 13.14 11.15 23.38
N THR A 27 11.89 10.74 23.13
CA THR A 27 11.24 9.57 23.71
C THR A 27 11.05 8.49 22.64
N GLU A 28 11.42 7.26 22.99
CA GLU A 28 11.05 6.08 22.22
C GLU A 28 9.53 5.86 22.37
N ILE A 29 8.86 5.49 21.28
CA ILE A 29 7.40 5.32 21.27
C ILE A 29 7.04 3.94 20.73
N GLN A 30 6.24 3.21 21.49
CA GLN A 30 5.58 1.99 21.02
C GLN A 30 4.28 2.37 20.30
N HIS A 31 4.09 1.83 19.10
CA HIS A 31 2.86 1.97 18.33
C HIS A 31 2.37 0.60 17.86
N THR A 32 1.07 0.38 17.91
CA THR A 32 0.44 -0.80 17.31
C THR A 32 -0.09 -0.43 15.92
N ILE A 33 0.47 -1.03 14.87
CA ILE A 33 -0.10 -0.97 13.53
C ILE A 33 -1.30 -1.92 13.48
N LEU A 34 -2.46 -1.42 13.02
CA LEU A 34 -3.66 -2.22 12.84
C LEU A 34 -3.82 -2.67 11.38
N PRO A 35 -4.41 -3.85 11.12
CA PRO A 35 -4.90 -4.24 9.80
C PRO A 35 -5.86 -3.19 9.19
N ASP A 36 -5.42 -2.47 8.16
CA ASP A 36 -6.20 -1.40 7.53
C ASP A 36 -6.40 -1.58 6.00
N GLY A 37 -5.85 -2.65 5.42
CA GLY A 37 -5.94 -2.95 4.00
C GLY A 37 -5.05 -2.07 3.12
N TYR A 38 -4.04 -1.41 3.69
CA TYR A 38 -3.03 -0.65 2.94
C TYR A 38 -1.62 -1.26 3.11
N PHE A 39 -0.67 -0.74 2.34
CA PHE A 39 0.75 -0.95 2.59
C PHE A 39 1.53 0.36 2.42
N ASP A 40 2.59 0.53 3.19
CA ASP A 40 3.43 1.72 3.21
C ASP A 40 4.80 1.42 2.59
N LEU A 41 5.28 2.31 1.71
CA LEU A 41 6.71 2.48 1.45
C LEU A 41 7.23 3.50 2.46
N ILE A 42 8.22 3.13 3.25
CA ILE A 42 8.77 3.96 4.33
C ILE A 42 10.26 4.20 4.08
N ALA A 43 10.64 5.48 4.03
CA ALA A 43 12.01 5.96 4.19
C ALA A 43 12.18 6.49 5.61
N GLU A 44 13.13 5.93 6.34
CA GLU A 44 13.38 6.19 7.77
C GLU A 44 14.76 6.82 7.93
N PHE A 45 14.79 7.94 8.64
CA PHE A 45 15.97 8.75 8.87
C PHE A 45 16.23 8.85 10.38
N GLU A 46 17.44 8.50 10.80
CA GLU A 46 17.92 8.70 12.18
C GLU A 46 19.10 9.65 12.15
N ASN A 47 19.14 10.62 13.07
CA ASN A 47 20.21 11.62 13.17
C ASN A 47 20.56 12.29 11.82
N GLU A 48 19.51 12.69 11.08
CA GLU A 48 19.58 13.28 9.73
C GLU A 48 20.07 12.37 8.59
N THR A 49 20.40 11.11 8.86
CA THR A 49 20.85 10.13 7.87
C THR A 49 19.76 9.13 7.51
N LEU A 50 19.62 8.79 6.22
CA LEU A 50 18.72 7.72 5.76
C LEU A 50 19.27 6.37 6.23
N THR A 51 18.54 5.66 7.09
CA THR A 51 18.97 4.36 7.64
C THR A 51 18.25 3.18 7.01
N THR A 52 16.97 3.35 6.63
CA THR A 52 16.15 2.27 6.09
C THR A 52 15.22 2.76 4.97
N VAL A 53 15.09 1.97 3.90
CA VAL A 53 13.97 2.05 2.96
C VAL A 53 13.29 0.69 2.94
N LYS A 54 11.98 0.62 3.22
CA LYS A 54 11.24 -0.64 3.38
C LYS A 54 9.81 -0.55 2.87
N LEU A 55 9.31 -1.63 2.28
CA LEU A 55 7.89 -1.88 2.10
C LEU A 55 7.36 -2.68 3.29
N THR A 56 6.22 -2.28 3.83
CA THR A 56 5.61 -2.91 5.01
C THR A 56 4.10 -2.70 4.97
N GLY A 57 3.30 -3.72 5.33
CA GLY A 57 1.85 -3.58 5.37
C GLY A 57 1.12 -4.87 5.01
N ILE A 58 -0.19 -4.74 4.77
CA ILE A 58 -1.10 -5.89 4.67
C ILE A 58 -0.91 -6.83 5.88
N TRP A 59 -0.94 -6.24 7.07
CA TRP A 59 -0.95 -7.00 8.32
C TRP A 59 -2.32 -7.65 8.49
N THR A 60 -2.36 -8.95 8.79
CA THR A 60 -3.60 -9.67 9.12
C THR A 60 -3.92 -9.62 10.61
N LYS A 61 -2.95 -9.23 11.44
CA LYS A 61 -3.05 -9.07 12.89
C LYS A 61 -2.42 -7.74 13.33
N PRO A 62 -2.83 -7.17 14.47
CA PRO A 62 -2.12 -6.05 15.07
C PRO A 62 -0.63 -6.35 15.23
N LYS A 63 0.21 -5.38 14.91
CA LYS A 63 1.67 -5.48 15.01
C LYS A 63 2.25 -4.31 15.78
N ASP A 64 2.85 -4.62 16.92
CA ASP A 64 3.59 -3.64 17.70
C ASP A 64 4.95 -3.33 17.04
N ILE A 65 5.28 -2.04 17.00
CA ILE A 65 6.57 -1.52 16.54
C ILE A 65 7.14 -0.57 17.60
N GLN A 66 8.45 -0.61 17.76
CA GLN A 66 9.22 0.38 18.51
C GLN A 66 9.80 1.38 17.52
N ILE A 67 9.62 2.67 17.79
CA ILE A 67 10.19 3.75 16.98
C ILE A 67 11.27 4.45 17.78
N SER A 68 12.49 4.47 17.24
CA SER A 68 13.65 5.18 17.78
C SER A 68 13.33 6.64 18.12
N LYS A 69 13.97 7.16 19.16
CA LYS A 69 13.97 8.60 19.46
C LYS A 69 14.64 9.39 18.33
N ASN A 70 14.17 10.62 18.10
CA ASN A 70 14.72 11.54 17.09
C ASN A 70 14.82 10.94 15.66
N ALA A 71 13.85 10.09 15.32
CA ALA A 71 13.67 9.50 13.99
C ALA A 71 12.62 10.28 13.19
N LYS A 72 12.86 10.42 11.89
CA LYS A 72 11.95 11.04 10.92
C LYS A 72 11.59 10.02 9.84
N PHE A 73 10.35 10.08 9.36
CA PHE A 73 9.81 9.15 8.38
C PHE A 73 9.17 9.92 7.24
N PHE A 74 9.59 9.63 6.02
CA PHE A 74 8.84 9.98 4.81
C PHE A 74 8.23 8.70 4.28
N ALA A 75 6.91 8.67 4.11
CA ALA A 75 6.25 7.46 3.69
C ALA A 75 5.08 7.72 2.74
N ILE A 76 4.72 6.67 2.00
CA ILE A 76 3.67 6.67 0.99
C ILE A 76 2.77 5.49 1.28
N ARG A 77 1.52 5.77 1.61
CA ARG A 77 0.49 4.76 1.82
C ARG A 77 -0.20 4.42 0.51
N PHE A 78 -0.14 3.16 0.13
CA PHE A 78 -0.68 2.63 -1.11
C PHE A 78 -1.96 1.81 -0.88
N LYS A 79 -2.94 2.04 -1.75
CA LYS A 79 -4.05 1.11 -2.01
C LYS A 79 -3.49 -0.17 -2.61
N LEU A 80 -4.10 -1.33 -2.32
CA LEU A 80 -3.65 -2.65 -2.78
C LEU A 80 -3.41 -2.72 -4.30
N LEU A 81 -4.22 -2.03 -5.11
CA LEU A 81 -4.06 -1.96 -6.56
C LEU A 81 -2.66 -1.52 -7.03
N ALA A 82 -1.93 -0.73 -6.22
CA ALA A 82 -0.56 -0.32 -6.50
C ALA A 82 0.44 -1.49 -6.58
N ILE A 83 0.21 -2.59 -5.85
CA ILE A 83 1.19 -3.70 -5.81
C ILE A 83 1.37 -4.34 -7.19
N GLU A 84 0.27 -4.48 -7.93
CA GLU A 84 0.24 -5.04 -9.29
C GLU A 84 0.76 -4.02 -10.32
N TYR A 85 0.23 -2.79 -10.30
CA TYR A 85 0.46 -1.83 -11.37
C TYR A 85 1.74 -1.00 -11.21
N ILE A 86 2.09 -0.58 -9.98
CA ILE A 86 3.28 0.24 -9.69
C ILE A 86 4.47 -0.65 -9.35
N PHE A 87 4.30 -1.59 -8.41
CA PHE A 87 5.40 -2.43 -7.93
C PHE A 87 5.62 -3.71 -8.73
N ARG A 88 4.65 -4.11 -9.58
CA ARG A 88 4.69 -5.35 -10.39
C ARG A 88 5.02 -6.59 -9.56
N LYS A 89 4.37 -6.68 -8.40
CA LYS A 89 4.53 -7.72 -7.39
C LYS A 89 3.19 -8.35 -7.02
N GLU A 90 3.24 -9.57 -6.51
CA GLU A 90 2.10 -10.23 -5.89
C GLU A 90 1.87 -9.71 -4.47
N ILE A 91 0.61 -9.63 -4.03
CA ILE A 91 0.20 -9.32 -2.65
C ILE A 91 0.94 -10.21 -1.63
N LYS A 92 1.08 -11.51 -1.94
CA LYS A 92 1.78 -12.50 -1.11
C LYS A 92 3.22 -12.12 -0.80
N SER A 93 3.89 -11.33 -1.65
CA SER A 93 5.28 -10.91 -1.43
C SER A 93 5.45 -9.82 -0.36
N ILE A 94 4.35 -9.22 0.12
CA ILE A 94 4.35 -8.21 1.20
C ILE A 94 3.40 -8.56 2.36
N LEU A 95 2.45 -9.49 2.19
CA LEU A 95 1.55 -10.00 3.24
C LEU A 95 2.31 -10.36 4.55
N ASP A 96 1.87 -9.79 5.67
CA ASP A 96 2.45 -10.01 7.01
C ASP A 96 4.01 -9.91 7.07
N SER A 97 4.61 -9.04 6.24
CA SER A 97 6.06 -8.98 6.09
C SER A 97 6.62 -7.56 5.97
N ILE A 98 7.94 -7.45 6.09
CA ILE A 98 8.70 -6.23 5.80
C ILE A 98 9.75 -6.60 4.76
N VAL A 99 9.76 -5.88 3.64
CA VAL A 99 10.71 -6.08 2.55
C VAL A 99 11.61 -4.85 2.48
N ASN A 100 12.86 -5.01 2.92
CA ASN A 100 13.88 -3.97 2.79
C ASN A 100 14.22 -3.75 1.32
N LEU A 101 14.38 -2.49 0.92
CA LEU A 101 14.71 -2.05 -0.43
C LEU A 101 16.05 -1.31 -0.43
N PRO A 102 16.75 -1.24 -1.58
CA PRO A 102 17.92 -0.38 -1.73
C PRO A 102 17.58 1.08 -1.43
N PHE A 103 18.50 1.82 -0.81
CA PHE A 103 18.30 3.26 -0.55
C PHE A 103 18.08 4.08 -1.83
N SER A 104 18.67 3.63 -2.94
CA SER A 104 18.48 4.21 -4.28
C SER A 104 17.14 3.88 -4.94
N PHE A 105 16.26 3.12 -4.29
CA PHE A 105 14.90 2.86 -4.77
C PHE A 105 14.17 4.20 -4.95
N TRP A 106 13.72 4.47 -6.17
CA TRP A 106 13.14 5.77 -6.58
C TRP A 106 14.01 7.01 -6.24
N SER A 107 15.34 6.85 -6.14
CA SER A 107 16.27 7.91 -5.69
C SER A 107 15.96 8.49 -4.30
N ILE A 108 15.40 7.68 -3.38
CA ILE A 108 15.05 8.14 -2.02
C ILE A 108 16.28 8.64 -1.24
N ASP A 109 17.45 8.07 -1.52
CA ASP A 109 18.77 8.48 -1.03
C ASP A 109 19.15 9.95 -1.30
N LYS A 110 18.43 10.65 -2.20
CA LYS A 110 18.71 12.05 -2.54
C LYS A 110 17.93 13.08 -1.70
N TYR A 111 16.96 12.64 -0.89
CA TYR A 111 16.15 13.55 -0.08
C TYR A 111 16.77 13.79 1.30
N LYS A 112 16.70 15.04 1.76
CA LYS A 112 17.03 15.41 3.14
C LYS A 112 15.81 15.31 4.05
N THR A 113 16.04 15.26 5.36
CA THR A 113 14.97 15.04 6.36
C THR A 113 13.98 16.19 6.54
N ASP A 114 14.23 17.33 5.91
CA ASP A 114 13.37 18.52 5.84
C ASP A 114 12.66 18.67 4.48
N GLU A 115 12.96 17.83 3.49
CA GLU A 115 12.45 17.93 2.12
C GLU A 115 11.14 17.14 1.86
N PHE A 116 10.27 16.94 2.87
CA PHE A 116 9.07 16.11 2.72
C PHE A 116 8.14 16.59 1.59
N GLU A 117 7.85 17.89 1.52
CA GLU A 117 7.02 18.49 0.48
C GLU A 117 7.58 18.23 -0.93
N LYS A 118 8.91 18.38 -1.09
CA LYS A 118 9.61 18.08 -2.34
C LYS A 118 9.53 16.60 -2.70
N PHE A 119 9.75 15.71 -1.73
CA PHE A 119 9.54 14.26 -1.87
C PHE A 119 8.11 13.95 -2.35
N THR A 120 7.07 14.52 -1.74
CA THR A 120 5.68 14.27 -2.17
C THR A 120 5.41 14.75 -3.60
N SER A 121 5.94 15.91 -3.99
CA SER A 121 5.75 16.49 -5.33
C SER A 121 6.49 15.67 -6.41
N GLU A 122 7.78 15.42 -6.21
CA GLU A 122 8.61 14.67 -7.16
C GLU A 122 8.14 13.22 -7.33
N ILE A 123 7.84 12.52 -6.23
CA ILE A 123 7.35 11.14 -6.30
C ILE A 123 5.93 11.09 -6.90
N SER A 124 5.04 12.05 -6.61
CA SER A 124 3.73 12.12 -7.31
C SER A 124 3.89 12.26 -8.82
N ASN A 125 4.75 13.16 -9.28
CA ASN A 125 5.04 13.36 -10.71
C ASN A 125 5.65 12.11 -11.37
N ASN A 126 6.57 11.44 -10.68
CA ASN A 126 7.20 10.19 -11.14
C ASN A 126 6.18 9.04 -11.22
N LEU A 127 5.29 8.92 -10.23
CA LEU A 127 4.22 7.93 -10.22
C LEU A 127 3.19 8.19 -11.32
N GLU A 128 2.70 9.42 -11.47
CA GLU A 128 1.80 9.78 -12.56
C GLU A 128 2.39 9.50 -13.94
N THR A 129 3.67 9.84 -14.15
CA THR A 129 4.37 9.57 -15.41
C THR A 129 4.50 8.06 -15.63
N SER A 130 4.87 7.30 -14.60
CA SER A 130 4.97 5.84 -14.68
C SER A 130 3.63 5.19 -15.00
N ILE A 131 2.54 5.65 -14.37
CA ILE A 131 1.17 5.17 -14.58
C ILE A 131 0.68 5.46 -16.01
N LYS A 132 0.97 6.65 -16.56
CA LYS A 132 0.66 7.02 -17.96
C LYS A 132 1.37 6.14 -18.99
N LEU A 133 2.48 5.49 -18.61
CA LEU A 133 3.27 4.57 -19.45
C LEU A 133 2.89 3.08 -19.27
N LEU A 134 1.94 2.76 -18.39
CA LEU A 134 1.48 1.38 -18.23
C LEU A 134 0.58 0.94 -19.40
N LYS A 135 0.42 -0.38 -19.53
CA LYS A 135 -0.69 -0.97 -20.30
C LYS A 135 -2.04 -0.45 -19.76
N PRO A 136 -3.12 -0.44 -20.57
CA PRO A 136 -4.45 -0.06 -20.10
C PRO A 136 -4.81 -0.76 -18.80
N ILE A 137 -5.06 0.04 -17.75
CA ILE A 137 -5.47 -0.46 -16.44
C ILE A 137 -6.91 -0.98 -16.56
N ASP A 138 -7.19 -2.14 -15.97
CA ASP A 138 -8.54 -2.72 -16.06
C ASP A 138 -9.53 -1.86 -15.27
N SER A 139 -10.48 -1.25 -15.98
CA SER A 139 -11.51 -0.40 -15.39
C SER A 139 -12.39 -1.12 -14.36
N ARG A 140 -12.48 -2.45 -14.43
CA ARG A 140 -13.18 -3.27 -13.42
C ARG A 140 -12.41 -3.31 -12.11
N LYS A 141 -11.07 -3.41 -12.17
CA LYS A 141 -10.21 -3.36 -10.98
C LYS A 141 -10.23 -1.98 -10.33
N LEU A 142 -10.23 -0.91 -11.11
CA LEU A 142 -10.39 0.46 -10.58
C LEU A 142 -11.70 0.58 -9.79
N LYS A 143 -12.85 0.27 -10.43
CA LYS A 143 -14.17 0.29 -9.78
C LYS A 143 -14.23 -0.57 -8.52
N LEU A 144 -13.67 -1.78 -8.55
CA LEU A 144 -13.63 -2.68 -7.39
C LEU A 144 -12.86 -2.07 -6.21
N PHE A 145 -11.67 -1.52 -6.46
CA PHE A 145 -10.87 -0.93 -5.38
C PHE A 145 -11.42 0.40 -4.87
N ASP A 146 -11.96 1.24 -5.76
CA ASP A 146 -12.66 2.45 -5.33
C ASP A 146 -13.85 2.10 -4.43
N PHE A 147 -14.64 1.10 -4.83
CA PHE A 147 -15.72 0.57 -4.01
C PHE A 147 -15.24 0.06 -2.64
N VAL A 148 -14.21 -0.79 -2.59
CA VAL A 148 -13.64 -1.34 -1.34
C VAL A 148 -13.14 -0.24 -0.41
N TYR A 149 -12.49 0.82 -0.93
CA TYR A 149 -11.93 1.89 -0.11
C TYR A 149 -12.92 3.02 0.23
N GLU A 150 -14.02 3.16 -0.50
CA GLU A 150 -15.14 4.02 -0.12
C GLU A 150 -16.06 3.34 0.91
N GLN A 151 -16.28 2.02 0.80
CA GLN A 151 -17.18 1.26 1.66
C GLN A 151 -16.54 0.72 2.95
N LYS A 152 -15.59 1.45 3.55
CA LYS A 152 -14.87 1.05 4.79
C LYS A 152 -15.73 0.60 5.98
N ASN A 153 -17.03 0.93 5.98
CA ASN A 153 -17.99 0.58 7.03
C ASN A 153 -19.04 -0.46 6.59
N LYS A 154 -18.85 -1.15 5.46
CA LYS A 154 -19.76 -2.21 4.98
C LYS A 154 -18.95 -3.43 4.58
N SER A 155 -19.21 -4.56 5.24
CA SER A 155 -18.74 -5.86 4.77
C SER A 155 -19.34 -6.14 3.40
N VAL A 156 -18.49 -6.35 2.38
CA VAL A 156 -18.96 -6.90 1.11
C VAL A 156 -19.44 -8.32 1.38
N PRO A 157 -20.71 -8.67 1.10
CA PRO A 157 -21.20 -10.01 1.34
C PRO A 157 -20.47 -10.99 0.42
N ILE A 158 -19.97 -12.06 1.03
CA ILE A 158 -19.45 -13.23 0.33
C ILE A 158 -20.67 -14.03 -0.13
N GLU A 159 -20.89 -14.10 -1.44
CA GLU A 159 -22.01 -14.83 -2.06
C GLU A 159 -21.69 -16.33 -2.18
N ILE A 160 -20.41 -16.65 -2.45
CA ILE A 160 -19.89 -18.03 -2.47
C ILE A 160 -18.64 -18.05 -1.59
N GLU A 161 -18.69 -18.81 -0.49
CA GLU A 161 -17.54 -19.00 0.40
C GLU A 161 -16.33 -19.64 -0.31
N LEU A 162 -15.14 -19.38 0.21
CA LEU A 162 -13.89 -19.88 -0.35
C LEU A 162 -13.83 -21.40 -0.34
N ARG A 163 -14.00 -22.02 -1.50
CA ARG A 163 -14.06 -23.46 -1.70
C ARG A 163 -13.11 -23.94 -2.79
N ASN A 164 -12.77 -25.22 -2.75
CA ASN A 164 -12.10 -25.91 -3.84
C ASN A 164 -13.18 -26.56 -4.70
N GLU A 165 -13.09 -26.40 -6.01
CA GLU A 165 -14.03 -26.97 -6.96
C GLU A 165 -13.59 -28.36 -7.45
N PRO A 166 -14.53 -29.22 -7.91
CA PRO A 166 -14.22 -30.54 -8.44
C PRO A 166 -13.23 -30.55 -9.63
N TRP A 167 -13.05 -29.41 -10.31
CA TRP A 167 -12.14 -29.23 -11.44
C TRP A 167 -10.79 -28.59 -11.05
N GLY A 168 -10.48 -28.45 -9.76
CA GLY A 168 -9.16 -28.03 -9.26
C GLY A 168 -9.06 -26.57 -8.82
N ASP A 169 -9.87 -25.68 -9.40
CA ASP A 169 -9.88 -24.26 -9.03
C ASP A 169 -10.22 -24.04 -7.55
N ARG A 170 -9.61 -23.01 -6.96
CA ARG A 170 -10.02 -22.50 -5.65
C ARG A 170 -10.61 -21.11 -5.82
N HIS A 171 -11.90 -20.95 -5.52
CA HIS A 171 -12.59 -19.66 -5.70
C HIS A 171 -13.47 -19.26 -4.52
N PHE A 172 -13.76 -17.97 -4.46
CA PHE A 172 -14.88 -17.38 -3.73
C PHE A 172 -15.55 -16.35 -4.63
N ALA A 173 -16.81 -16.02 -4.37
CA ALA A 173 -17.52 -14.97 -5.08
C ALA A 173 -18.04 -13.91 -4.11
N ILE A 174 -17.99 -12.66 -4.54
CA ILE A 174 -18.59 -11.51 -3.85
C ILE A 174 -19.65 -10.88 -4.75
N LYS A 175 -20.62 -10.18 -4.17
CA LYS A 175 -21.54 -9.34 -4.93
C LYS A 175 -21.14 -7.87 -4.87
N ASP A 176 -21.20 -7.21 -6.03
CA ASP A 176 -21.14 -5.77 -6.12
C ASP A 176 -22.51 -5.12 -5.75
N PRO A 177 -22.60 -3.79 -5.60
CA PRO A 177 -23.85 -3.10 -5.26
C PRO A 177 -24.96 -3.19 -6.30
N ASN A 178 -24.63 -3.61 -7.52
CA ASN A 178 -25.55 -3.76 -8.64
C ASN A 178 -26.06 -5.21 -8.76
N ASP A 179 -25.83 -6.03 -7.72
CA ASP A 179 -26.13 -7.47 -7.66
C ASP A 179 -25.35 -8.32 -8.69
N ILE A 180 -24.22 -7.80 -9.19
CA ILE A 180 -23.32 -8.51 -10.11
C ILE A 180 -22.34 -9.35 -9.29
N GLY A 181 -22.34 -10.66 -9.54
CA GLY A 181 -21.33 -11.58 -8.99
C GLY A 181 -19.95 -11.34 -9.59
N ILE A 182 -18.94 -11.24 -8.72
CA ILE A 182 -17.52 -11.17 -9.08
C ILE A 182 -16.85 -12.44 -8.55
N ASP A 183 -16.53 -13.37 -9.45
CA ASP A 183 -15.76 -14.57 -9.14
C ASP A 183 -14.27 -14.23 -9.00
N ILE A 184 -13.68 -14.69 -7.88
CA ILE A 184 -12.25 -14.55 -7.59
C ILE A 184 -11.67 -15.96 -7.53
N VAL A 185 -11.13 -16.40 -8.67
CA VAL A 185 -10.53 -17.72 -8.86
C VAL A 185 -9.00 -17.67 -8.72
N THR A 186 -8.44 -18.71 -8.10
CA THR A 186 -7.00 -19.01 -8.17
C THR A 186 -6.79 -19.98 -9.33
N TYR A 187 -6.05 -19.55 -10.35
CA TYR A 187 -5.67 -20.44 -11.46
C TYR A 187 -4.78 -21.57 -10.94
N THR A 188 -5.22 -22.81 -11.14
CA THR A 188 -4.38 -24.00 -10.99
C THR A 188 -3.94 -24.45 -12.37
N GLU A 189 -2.63 -24.49 -12.58
CA GLU A 189 -2.03 -25.03 -13.82
C GLU A 189 -2.28 -26.55 -13.83
N SER A 190 -2.76 -27.09 -14.96
CA SER A 190 -3.08 -28.52 -15.07
C SER A 190 -1.81 -29.34 -15.28
N GLU A 191 -1.67 -30.42 -14.51
CA GLU A 191 -0.66 -31.48 -14.71
C GLU A 191 -0.89 -32.28 -16.01
#